data_AF-A0A832ZYK5-F1
#
_entry.id   AF-A0A832ZYK5-F1
#
_cell.length_a   1.000
_cell.length_b   1.000
_cell.length_c   1.000
_cell.angle_alpha   90.00
_cell.angle_beta   90.00
_cell.angle_gamma   90.00
#
_symmetry.space_group_name_H-M   'P 1'
#
loop_
_entity.id
_entity.type
_entity.pdbx_description
1 polymer ?
#
loop_
_entity_poly.entity_id
_entity_poly.type
_entity_poly.pdbx_seq_one_letter_code
_entity_poly.pdbx_strand_id
1 'polypeptide(L)'
;MKNIEKGLLLKEIYEKVREIRRELRLKDVDFKILDVEVVNQGEDTLLNLYVPTRSDKSTVIGPGGWVVGRLREYLKDRFPGDLKILVDTYIDRVTIKKREEEALSFLKNLGLTKGERILFLVQCSYDLGVLDFLRKYFKV
;
A
#
# COMPACT_ATOMS: atom_id res chain seq x y z
N MET A 1 -11.72 -8.53 -6.41
CA MET A 1 -11.41 -9.87 -5.85
C MET A 1 -12.40 -10.16 -4.73
N LYS A 2 -12.97 -11.37 -4.71
CA LYS A 2 -13.87 -11.81 -3.64
C LYS A 2 -13.07 -12.04 -2.35
N ASN A 3 -13.68 -11.92 -1.17
CA ASN A 3 -12.99 -12.10 0.13
C ASN A 3 -12.28 -13.47 0.27
N ILE A 4 -12.80 -14.52 -0.38
CA ILE A 4 -12.22 -15.86 -0.37
C ILE A 4 -10.89 -15.91 -1.16
N GLU A 5 -10.79 -15.20 -2.28
CA GLU A 5 -9.57 -15.13 -3.10
C GLU A 5 -8.45 -14.39 -2.38
N LYS A 6 -8.79 -13.33 -1.61
CA LYS A 6 -7.83 -12.60 -0.79
C LYS A 6 -7.21 -13.45 0.31
N GLY A 7 -8.03 -14.25 1.01
CA GLY A 7 -7.53 -15.13 2.07
C GLY A 7 -6.54 -16.18 1.56
N LEU A 8 -6.83 -16.76 0.39
CA LEU A 8 -5.92 -17.72 -0.26
C LEU A 8 -4.59 -17.06 -0.66
N LEU A 9 -4.66 -15.88 -1.29
CA LEU A 9 -3.47 -15.11 -1.67
C LEU A 9 -2.62 -14.74 -0.46
N LEU A 10 -3.26 -14.28 0.64
CA LEU A 10 -2.55 -13.92 1.87
C LEU A 10 -1.80 -15.12 2.46
N LYS A 11 -2.45 -16.28 2.52
CA LYS A 11 -1.82 -17.51 3.01
C LYS A 11 -0.64 -17.94 2.13
N GLU A 12 -0.82 -17.89 0.81
CA GLU A 12 0.25 -18.22 -0.13
C GLU A 12 1.45 -17.29 0.02
N ILE A 13 1.22 -15.97 0.08
CA ILE A 13 2.28 -14.98 0.29
C ILE A 13 3.01 -15.24 1.61
N TYR A 14 2.26 -15.54 2.68
CA TYR A 14 2.84 -15.85 3.97
C TYR A 14 3.81 -17.04 3.92
N GLU A 15 3.36 -18.16 3.35
CA GLU A 15 4.18 -19.36 3.19
C GLU A 15 5.39 -19.09 2.28
N LYS A 16 5.19 -18.38 1.17
CA LYS A 16 6.28 -18.06 0.24
C LYS A 16 7.34 -17.15 0.88
N VAL A 17 6.93 -16.17 1.69
CA VAL A 17 7.87 -15.34 2.45
C VAL A 17 8.67 -16.18 3.44
N ARG A 18 8.04 -17.13 4.16
CA ARG A 18 8.76 -18.06 5.05
C ARG A 18 9.77 -18.91 4.27
N GLU A 19 9.37 -19.46 3.12
CA GLU A 19 10.23 -20.26 2.25
C GLU A 19 11.44 -19.46 1.76
N ILE A 20 11.23 -18.28 1.16
CA ILE A 20 12.30 -17.40 0.66
C ILE A 20 13.29 -17.05 1.78
N ARG A 21 12.79 -16.75 3.00
CA ARG A 21 13.67 -16.45 4.13
C ARG A 21 14.57 -17.63 4.50
N ARG A 22 14.05 -18.87 4.44
CA ARG A 22 14.84 -20.09 4.66
C ARG A 22 15.86 -20.32 3.56
N GLU A 23 15.48 -20.12 2.29
CA GLU A 23 16.40 -20.21 1.14
C GLU A 23 17.57 -19.23 1.27
N LEU A 24 17.28 -18.00 1.72
CA LEU A 24 18.27 -16.95 1.99
C LEU A 24 19.05 -17.15 3.31
N ARG A 25 18.83 -18.26 4.02
CA ARG A 25 19.45 -18.59 5.32
C ARG A 25 19.29 -17.47 6.36
N LEU A 26 18.17 -16.74 6.30
CA LEU A 26 17.85 -15.71 7.28
C LEU A 26 17.33 -16.35 8.56
N LYS A 27 17.45 -15.61 9.67
CA LYS A 27 16.93 -16.06 10.96
C LYS A 27 15.43 -16.36 10.85
N ASP A 28 15.03 -17.51 11.39
CA ASP A 28 13.61 -17.83 11.53
C ASP A 28 13.02 -16.91 12.61
N VAL A 29 12.11 -16.06 12.18
CA VAL A 29 11.48 -15.03 12.99
C VAL A 29 10.01 -15.07 12.64
N ASP A 30 9.16 -15.17 13.66
CA ASP A 30 7.72 -15.08 13.45
C ASP A 30 7.35 -13.66 13.03
N PHE A 31 6.49 -13.58 12.02
CA PHE A 31 5.91 -12.35 11.52
C PHE A 31 4.44 -12.54 11.21
N LYS A 32 3.72 -11.42 11.05
CA LYS A 32 2.31 -11.39 10.67
C LYS A 32 2.05 -10.50 9.46
N ILE A 33 1.18 -10.96 8.58
CA ILE A 33 0.56 -10.17 7.51
C ILE A 33 -0.94 -10.16 7.80
N LEU A 34 -1.52 -8.98 8.00
CA LEU A 34 -2.91 -8.79 8.42
C LEU A 34 -3.88 -8.77 7.24
N ASP A 35 -3.47 -8.16 6.12
CA ASP A 35 -4.33 -7.98 4.96
C ASP A 35 -3.48 -7.79 3.69
N VAL A 36 -4.11 -8.01 2.54
CA VAL A 36 -3.55 -7.81 1.21
C VAL A 36 -4.55 -7.05 0.33
N GLU A 37 -4.04 -6.04 -0.36
CA GLU A 37 -4.81 -5.24 -1.32
C GLU A 37 -4.10 -5.24 -2.67
N VAL A 38 -4.87 -5.48 -3.72
CA VAL A 38 -4.42 -5.42 -5.12
C VAL A 38 -5.08 -4.21 -5.75
N VAL A 39 -4.27 -3.25 -6.21
CA VAL A 39 -4.71 -2.03 -6.86
C VAL A 39 -4.12 -2.02 -8.28
N ASN A 40 -5.00 -1.98 -9.28
CA ASN A 40 -4.57 -1.84 -10.67
C ASN A 40 -4.32 -0.37 -10.98
N GLN A 41 -3.13 -0.03 -11.45
CA GLN A 41 -2.73 1.32 -11.85
C GLN A 41 -2.44 1.35 -13.35
N GLY A 42 -3.50 1.48 -14.16
CA GLY A 42 -3.39 1.37 -15.61
C GLY A 42 -3.04 -0.06 -16.01
N GLU A 43 -1.87 -0.23 -16.65
CA GLU A 43 -1.34 -1.55 -17.03
C GLU A 43 -0.59 -2.24 -15.89
N ASP A 44 -0.11 -1.49 -14.88
CA ASP A 44 0.66 -2.00 -13.75
C ASP A 44 -0.22 -2.49 -12.60
N THR A 45 0.36 -3.36 -11.76
CA THR A 45 -0.31 -3.86 -10.54
C THR A 45 0.47 -3.49 -9.28
N LEU A 46 -0.22 -2.90 -8.31
CA LEU A 46 0.30 -2.61 -6.99
C LEU A 46 -0.29 -3.59 -5.95
N LEU A 47 0.57 -4.36 -5.30
CA LEU A 47 0.23 -5.28 -4.22
C LEU A 47 0.66 -4.70 -2.87
N ASN A 48 -0.30 -4.26 -2.06
CA ASN A 48 -0.05 -3.73 -0.73
C ASN A 48 -0.23 -4.83 0.33
N LEU A 49 0.82 -5.10 1.10
CA LEU A 49 0.82 -6.00 2.24
C LEU A 49 0.77 -5.19 3.53
N TYR A 50 -0.23 -5.46 4.37
CA TYR A 50 -0.39 -4.77 5.65
C TYR A 50 0.14 -5.63 6.78
N VAL A 51 1.00 -5.06 7.61
CA VAL A 51 1.62 -5.75 8.75
C VAL A 51 1.40 -4.97 10.05
N PRO A 52 1.39 -5.62 11.23
CA PRO A 52 1.08 -4.91 12.47
C PRO A 52 2.20 -3.98 12.93
N THR A 53 3.47 -4.38 12.75
CA THR A 53 4.62 -3.63 13.30
C THR A 53 5.71 -3.35 12.26
N ARG A 54 6.61 -2.41 12.58
CA ARG A 54 7.81 -2.16 11.77
C ARG A 54 8.74 -3.37 11.71
N SER A 55 8.78 -4.18 12.78
CA SER A 55 9.57 -5.42 12.82
C SER A 55 9.00 -6.47 11.84
N ASP A 56 7.67 -6.62 11.78
CA ASP A 56 7.02 -7.45 10.77
C ASP A 56 7.31 -6.93 9.36
N LYS A 57 7.21 -5.61 9.14
CA LYS A 57 7.54 -4.95 7.86
C LYS A 57 8.96 -5.28 7.42
N SER A 58 9.93 -5.09 8.31
CA SER A 58 11.33 -5.43 8.04
C SER A 58 11.52 -6.93 7.75
N THR A 59 10.77 -7.80 8.43
CA THR A 59 10.85 -9.26 8.23
C THR A 59 10.30 -9.67 6.86
N VAL A 60 9.19 -9.08 6.42
CA VAL A 60 8.59 -9.33 5.10
C VAL A 60 9.42 -8.73 3.96
N ILE A 61 9.96 -7.52 4.15
CA ILE A 61 10.84 -6.87 3.15
C ILE A 61 12.18 -7.63 3.03
N GLY A 62 12.73 -8.07 4.16
CA GLY A 62 14.04 -8.70 4.25
C GLY A 62 15.21 -7.71 4.15
N PRO A 63 16.44 -8.14 4.48
CA PRO A 63 17.64 -7.31 4.32
C PRO A 63 17.75 -6.81 2.88
N GLY A 64 17.98 -5.51 2.68
CA GLY A 64 18.13 -4.91 1.35
C GLY A 64 16.92 -5.07 0.40
N GLY A 65 15.76 -5.50 0.89
CA GLY A 65 14.60 -5.79 0.05
C GLY A 65 14.66 -7.13 -0.68
N TRP A 66 15.59 -8.02 -0.33
CA TRP A 66 15.78 -9.30 -1.03
C TRP A 66 14.58 -10.24 -0.95
N VAL A 67 13.88 -10.27 0.21
CA VAL A 67 12.74 -11.18 0.41
C VAL A 67 11.55 -10.71 -0.44
N VAL A 68 11.20 -9.43 -0.37
CA VAL A 68 10.12 -8.87 -1.19
C VAL A 68 10.47 -8.87 -2.69
N GLY A 69 11.73 -8.69 -3.06
CA GLY A 69 12.19 -8.81 -4.45
C GLY A 69 11.98 -10.21 -5.02
N ARG A 70 12.34 -11.27 -4.26
CA ARG A 70 12.08 -12.66 -4.64
C ARG A 70 10.59 -12.99 -4.69
N LEU A 71 9.82 -12.46 -3.75
CA LEU A 71 8.36 -12.61 -3.75
C LEU A 71 7.74 -11.97 -5.00
N ARG A 72 8.22 -10.80 -5.40
CA ARG A 72 7.80 -10.11 -6.63
C ARG A 72 8.07 -10.95 -7.87
N GLU A 73 9.27 -11.52 -8.00
CA GLU A 73 9.60 -12.41 -9.12
C GLU A 73 8.73 -13.66 -9.15
N TYR A 74 8.37 -14.22 -7.99
CA TYR A 74 7.47 -15.37 -7.90
C TYR A 74 6.03 -15.04 -8.34
N LEU A 75 5.56 -13.82 -8.08
CA LEU A 75 4.18 -13.41 -8.33
C LEU A 75 3.96 -12.69 -9.67
N LYS A 76 5.02 -12.20 -10.33
CA LYS A 76 4.90 -11.29 -11.49
C LYS A 76 3.99 -11.82 -12.60
N ASP A 77 4.06 -13.12 -12.93
CA ASP A 77 3.31 -13.70 -14.05
C ASP A 77 1.81 -13.88 -13.74
N ARG A 78 1.40 -13.63 -12.48
CA ARG A 78 0.00 -13.73 -12.04
C ARG A 78 -0.74 -12.40 -12.13
N PHE A 79 -0.03 -11.31 -12.37
CA PHE A 79 -0.60 -9.97 -12.43
C PHE A 79 -0.26 -9.32 -13.77
N PRO A 80 -1.16 -8.47 -14.31
CA PRO A 80 -0.84 -7.71 -15.50
C PRO A 80 0.21 -6.63 -15.21
N GLY A 81 1.07 -6.38 -16.21
CA GLY A 81 2.10 -5.33 -16.21
C GLY A 81 3.23 -5.55 -15.20
N ASP A 82 3.85 -4.45 -14.76
CA ASP A 82 4.88 -4.53 -13.71
C ASP A 82 4.20 -4.67 -12.34
N LEU A 83 4.62 -5.70 -11.59
CA LEU A 83 4.17 -5.92 -10.23
C LEU A 83 5.04 -5.13 -9.26
N LYS A 84 4.43 -4.18 -8.54
CA LYS A 84 5.06 -3.46 -7.43
C LYS A 84 4.50 -3.99 -6.12
N ILE A 85 5.36 -4.34 -5.18
CA ILE A 85 4.94 -4.78 -3.84
C ILE A 85 5.33 -3.72 -2.82
N LEU A 86 4.35 -3.19 -2.10
CA LEU A 86 4.56 -2.34 -0.94
C LEU A 86 4.20 -3.11 0.33
N VAL A 87 4.97 -2.86 1.38
CA VAL A 87 4.71 -3.42 2.70
C VAL A 87 4.52 -2.24 3.65
N ASP A 88 3.32 -2.07 4.19
CA ASP A 88 2.99 -0.96 5.07
C ASP A 88 2.54 -1.42 6.43
N THR A 89 2.86 -0.63 7.46
CA THR A 89 2.37 -0.94 8.79
C THR A 89 0.91 -0.50 8.91
N TYR A 90 0.12 -1.24 9.68
CA TYR A 90 -1.30 -0.91 9.87
C TYR A 90 -1.48 0.51 10.44
N ILE A 91 -0.53 0.95 11.28
CA ILE A 91 -0.53 2.31 11.83
C ILE A 91 -0.29 3.37 10.75
N ASP A 92 0.47 3.08 9.69
CA ASP A 92 0.66 4.01 8.57
C ASP A 92 -0.68 4.27 7.88
N ARG A 93 -1.49 3.23 7.64
CA ARG A 93 -2.83 3.37 7.07
C ARG A 93 -3.78 4.15 7.97
N VAL A 94 -3.79 3.86 9.27
CA VAL A 94 -4.62 4.59 10.25
C VAL A 94 -4.22 6.06 10.29
N THR A 95 -2.91 6.34 10.27
CA THR A 95 -2.37 7.70 10.30
C THR A 95 -2.72 8.47 9.03
N ILE A 96 -2.61 7.84 7.86
CA ILE A 96 -2.99 8.45 6.58
C ILE A 96 -4.47 8.81 6.58
N LYS A 97 -5.35 7.86 6.94
CA LYS A 97 -6.80 8.11 7.01
C LYS A 97 -7.14 9.25 7.96
N LYS A 98 -6.53 9.26 9.14
CA LYS A 98 -6.75 10.31 10.14
C LYS A 98 -6.34 11.69 9.59
N ARG A 99 -5.20 11.77 8.91
CA ARG A 99 -4.74 13.03 8.26
C ARG A 99 -5.68 13.47 7.14
N GLU A 100 -6.19 12.54 6.33
CA GLU A 100 -7.17 12.85 5.29
C GLU A 100 -8.48 13.39 5.90
N GLU A 101 -8.96 12.78 6.98
CA GLU A 101 -10.15 13.23 7.71
C GLU A 101 -9.96 14.62 8.32
N GLU A 102 -8.82 14.86 8.97
CA GLU A 102 -8.45 16.17 9.52
C GLU A 102 -8.38 17.25 8.42
N ALA A 103 -7.76 16.94 7.27
CA ALA A 103 -7.67 17.85 6.13
C ALA A 103 -9.06 18.17 5.55
N LEU A 104 -9.93 17.16 5.38
CA LEU A 104 -11.30 17.38 4.92
C LEU A 104 -12.12 18.20 5.91
N SER A 105 -11.95 17.97 7.21
CA SER A 105 -12.62 18.75 8.24
C SER A 105 -12.15 20.21 8.21
N PHE A 106 -10.86 20.45 8.01
CA PHE A 106 -10.30 21.79 7.87
C PHE A 106 -10.89 22.53 6.66
N LEU A 107 -10.91 21.89 5.48
CA LEU A 107 -11.52 22.47 4.27
C LEU A 107 -13.01 22.75 4.45
N LYS A 108 -13.74 21.84 5.10
CA LYS A 108 -15.16 22.04 5.43
C LYS A 108 -15.37 23.26 6.33
N ASN A 109 -14.50 23.47 7.32
CA ASN A 109 -14.57 24.64 8.20
C ASN A 109 -14.26 25.96 7.46
N LEU A 110 -13.54 25.90 6.34
CA LEU A 110 -13.35 27.02 5.42
C LEU A 110 -14.54 27.24 4.47
N GLY A 111 -15.60 26.42 4.58
CA GLY A 111 -16.80 26.51 3.75
C GLY A 111 -16.77 25.67 2.49
N LEU A 112 -15.73 24.87 2.26
CA LEU A 112 -15.63 24.00 1.07
C LEU A 112 -16.37 22.69 1.29
N THR A 113 -17.34 22.40 0.43
CA THR A 113 -18.11 21.15 0.47
C THR A 113 -17.73 20.19 -0.65
N LYS A 114 -17.81 18.88 -0.38
CA LYS A 114 -17.43 17.86 -1.37
C LYS A 114 -18.24 18.01 -2.65
N GLY A 115 -17.56 17.93 -3.79
CA GLY A 115 -18.17 18.05 -5.12
C GLY A 115 -18.26 19.48 -5.68
N GLU A 116 -17.91 20.49 -4.88
CA GLU A 116 -17.78 21.87 -5.35
C GLU A 116 -16.64 22.03 -6.36
N ARG A 117 -16.77 23.05 -7.20
CA ARG A 117 -15.71 23.47 -8.11
C ARG A 117 -14.75 24.38 -7.36
N ILE A 118 -13.47 24.03 -7.35
CA ILE A 118 -12.43 24.80 -6.66
C ILE A 118 -11.30 25.13 -7.63
N LEU A 119 -10.60 26.25 -7.38
CA LEU A 119 -9.37 26.58 -8.08
C LEU A 119 -8.19 26.23 -7.16
N PHE A 120 -7.22 25.45 -7.66
CA PHE A 120 -6.00 25.12 -6.94
C PHE A 120 -4.78 25.64 -7.70
N LEU A 121 -3.95 26.44 -7.04
CA LEU A 121 -2.71 26.97 -7.62
C LEU A 121 -1.57 25.98 -7.34
N VAL A 122 -0.99 25.40 -8.39
CA VAL A 122 0.22 24.57 -8.30
C VAL A 122 1.44 25.48 -8.41
N GLN A 123 2.27 25.54 -7.37
CA GLN A 123 3.51 26.35 -7.36
C GLN A 123 4.74 25.49 -7.62
N CYS A 124 4.75 24.24 -7.15
CA CYS A 124 5.87 23.32 -7.29
C CYS A 124 5.41 21.86 -7.46
N SER A 125 6.37 20.96 -7.74
CA SER A 125 6.10 19.53 -7.93
C SER A 125 5.51 18.84 -6.70
N TYR A 126 5.79 19.35 -5.49
CA TYR A 126 5.22 18.80 -4.25
C TYR A 126 3.70 19.03 -4.15
N ASP A 127 3.18 20.08 -4.81
CA ASP A 127 1.74 20.40 -4.77
C ASP A 127 0.90 19.41 -5.59
N LEU A 128 1.53 18.62 -6.48
CA LEU A 128 0.84 17.62 -7.29
C LEU A 128 0.17 16.54 -6.43
N GLY A 129 0.80 16.15 -5.32
CA GLY A 129 0.20 15.19 -4.39
C GLY A 129 -1.05 15.75 -3.71
N VAL A 130 -1.06 17.06 -3.42
CA VAL A 130 -2.23 17.76 -2.87
C VAL A 130 -3.33 17.86 -3.92
N LEU A 131 -2.98 18.18 -5.16
CA LEU A 131 -3.91 18.21 -6.29
C LEU A 131 -4.60 16.84 -6.49
N ASP A 132 -3.84 15.75 -6.46
CA ASP A 132 -4.39 14.39 -6.56
C ASP A 132 -5.31 14.04 -5.40
N PHE A 133 -4.98 14.46 -4.18
CA PHE A 133 -5.87 14.34 -3.03
C PHE A 133 -7.17 15.12 -3.24
N LEU A 134 -7.09 16.39 -3.64
CA LEU A 134 -8.27 17.26 -3.83
C LEU A 134 -9.18 16.75 -4.94
N ARG A 135 -8.62 16.23 -6.04
CA ARG A 135 -9.38 15.63 -7.15
C ARG A 135 -10.26 14.45 -6.74
N LYS A 136 -9.95 13.77 -5.63
CA LYS A 136 -10.81 12.70 -5.09
C LYS A 136 -12.11 13.22 -4.50
N TYR A 137 -12.18 14.50 -4.09
CA TYR A 137 -13.28 15.05 -3.31
C TYR A 137 -13.94 16.28 -3.92
N PHE A 138 -13.25 17.00 -4.81
CA PHE A 138 -13.71 18.26 -5.41
C PHE A 138 -13.53 18.23 -6.93
N LYS A 139 -14.26 19.11 -7.62
CA LYS A 139 -14.09 19.37 -9.05
C LYS A 139 -13.00 20.42 -9.23
N VAL A 140 -11.75 19.97 -9.22
CA VAL A 140 -10.55 20.81 -9.38
C VAL A 140 -10.21 20.98 -10.84
#